data_AF-A0A847PQY5-F1
#
_entry.id   AF-A0A847PQY5-F1
#
_cell.length_a   1.000
_cell.length_b   1.000
_cell.length_c   1.000
_cell.angle_alpha   90.00
_cell.angle_beta   90.00
_cell.angle_gamma   90.00
#
_symmetry.space_group_name_H-M   'P 1'
#
loop_
_entity.id
_entity.type
_entity.pdbx_description
1 polymer ?
#
loop_
_entity_poly.entity_id
_entity_poly.type
_entity_poly.pdbx_seq_one_letter_code
_entity_poly.pdbx_strand_id
1 'polypeptide(L)'
;MNEIELAPVVLFVYNRPWHTQQTVEALKKNELANESELFIYSDAPKNKQAIKHVAEVRAYIKKVDGFKKVMLIEREKNYGLANSIIN
;
A
#
# COMPACT_ATOMS: atom_id res chain seq x y z
N MET A 1 -16.08 -5.92 -27.32
CA MET A 1 -14.94 -6.56 -26.64
C MET A 1 -15.27 -6.53 -25.17
N ASN A 2 -15.29 -7.67 -24.48
CA ASN A 2 -15.48 -7.67 -23.04
C ASN A 2 -14.24 -7.01 -22.44
N GLU A 3 -14.39 -5.90 -21.73
CA GLU A 3 -13.31 -5.36 -20.90
C GLU A 3 -12.98 -6.44 -19.88
N ILE A 4 -11.74 -6.93 -19.89
CA ILE A 4 -11.25 -7.79 -18.83
C ILE A 4 -10.91 -6.88 -17.66
N GLU A 5 -11.80 -6.84 -16.67
CA GLU A 5 -11.55 -6.13 -15.42
C GLU A 5 -10.57 -6.95 -14.58
N LEU A 6 -9.33 -6.46 -14.45
CA LEU A 6 -8.32 -7.10 -13.60
C LEU A 6 -8.69 -6.95 -12.13
N ALA A 7 -8.40 -8.00 -11.34
CA ALA A 7 -8.61 -7.95 -9.90
C ALA A 7 -7.72 -6.86 -9.26
N PRO A 8 -8.26 -6.01 -8.38
CA PRO A 8 -7.48 -4.99 -7.72
C PRO A 8 -6.50 -5.61 -6.72
N VAL A 9 -5.35 -4.94 -6.53
CA VAL A 9 -4.35 -5.32 -5.54
C VAL A 9 -4.52 -4.45 -4.31
N VAL A 10 -4.60 -5.07 -3.12
CA VAL A 10 -4.58 -4.37 -1.84
C VAL A 10 -3.27 -4.62 -1.11
N LEU A 11 -2.63 -3.55 -0.63
CA LEU A 11 -1.38 -3.59 0.10
C LEU A 11 -1.52 -2.88 1.45
N PHE A 12 -1.36 -3.63 2.54
CA PHE A 12 -1.33 -3.06 3.89
C PHE A 12 0.12 -2.78 4.30
N VAL A 13 0.40 -1.52 4.65
CA VAL A 13 1.74 -1.07 5.05
C VAL A 13 1.71 -0.41 6.42
N TYR A 14 2.84 -0.45 7.13
CA TYR A 14 2.94 0.14 8.45
C TYR A 14 4.30 0.81 8.68
N ASN A 15 5.26 0.12 9.32
CA ASN A 15 6.51 0.71 9.80
C ASN A 15 7.77 0.00 9.26
N ARG A 16 7.69 -0.62 8.08
CA ARG A 16 8.80 -1.37 7.46
C ARG A 16 9.21 -0.73 6.12
N PRO A 17 9.85 0.45 6.12
CA PRO A 17 10.13 1.23 4.90
C PRO A 17 10.87 0.42 3.83
N TRP A 18 11.95 -0.27 4.20
CA TRP A 18 12.72 -1.09 3.26
C TRP A 18 11.87 -2.20 2.61
N HIS A 19 11.08 -2.93 3.39
CA HIS A 19 10.23 -4.00 2.86
C HIS A 19 9.11 -3.44 1.99
N THR A 20 8.47 -2.35 2.42
CA THR A 20 7.43 -1.68 1.63
C THR A 20 7.97 -1.26 0.26
N GLN A 21 9.16 -0.68 0.22
CA GLN A 21 9.82 -0.34 -1.03
C GLN A 21 10.06 -1.57 -1.90
N GLN A 22 10.70 -2.62 -1.37
CA GLN A 22 10.96 -3.83 -2.15
C GLN A 22 9.68 -4.47 -2.69
N THR A 23 8.61 -4.52 -1.89
CA THR A 23 7.32 -5.06 -2.33
C THR A 23 6.72 -4.25 -3.47
N VAL A 24 6.70 -2.92 -3.38
CA VAL A 24 6.14 -2.08 -4.45
C VAL A 24 6.98 -2.18 -5.72
N GLU A 25 8.31 -2.14 -5.61
CA GLU A 25 9.19 -2.28 -6.79
C GLU A 25 9.07 -3.66 -7.45
N ALA A 26 8.79 -4.72 -6.67
CA ALA A 26 8.51 -6.04 -7.23
C ALA A 26 7.15 -6.08 -7.92
N LEU A 27 6.10 -5.50 -7.31
CA LEU A 27 4.76 -5.41 -7.91
C LEU A 27 4.78 -4.66 -9.24
N LYS A 28 5.54 -3.56 -9.33
CA LYS A 28 5.71 -2.77 -10.57
C LYS A 28 6.34 -3.54 -11.73
N LYS A 29 7.01 -4.66 -11.47
CA LYS A 29 7.68 -5.48 -12.51
C LYS A 29 6.76 -6.57 -13.09
N ASN A 30 5.55 -6.74 -12.57
CA ASN A 30 4.60 -7.72 -13.12
C ASN A 30 4.05 -7.23 -14.46
N GLU A 31 3.80 -8.17 -15.38
CA GLU A 31 3.37 -7.90 -16.77
C GLU A 31 2.15 -6.96 -16.86
N LEU A 32 1.18 -7.13 -15.96
CA LEU A 32 -0.08 -6.37 -15.94
C LEU A 32 -0.10 -5.25 -14.88
N ALA A 33 1.06 -4.84 -14.36
CA ALA A 33 1.12 -3.83 -13.31
C ALA A 33 0.47 -2.50 -13.75
N ASN A 34 0.77 -2.05 -14.96
CA ASN A 34 0.23 -0.83 -15.57
C ASN A 34 -1.28 -0.88 -15.87
N GLU A 35 -1.90 -2.06 -15.85
CA GLU A 35 -3.34 -2.26 -16.03
C GLU A 35 -4.07 -2.54 -14.70
N SER A 36 -3.31 -2.79 -13.63
CA SER A 36 -3.85 -3.12 -12.30
C SER A 36 -4.12 -1.87 -11.46
N GLU A 37 -5.19 -1.89 -10.67
CA GLU A 37 -5.44 -0.89 -9.64
C GLU A 37 -4.81 -1.31 -8.30
N LEU A 38 -4.07 -0.40 -7.66
CA LEU A 38 -3.40 -0.63 -6.38
C LEU A 38 -4.01 0.23 -5.27
N PHE A 39 -4.47 -0.40 -4.19
CA PHE A 39 -4.97 0.24 -2.99
C PHE A 39 -3.99 0.03 -1.85
N ILE A 40 -3.42 1.11 -1.33
CA ILE A 40 -2.44 1.05 -0.24
C ILE A 40 -3.05 1.62 1.04
N TYR A 41 -3.22 0.76 2.04
CA TYR A 41 -3.65 1.16 3.38
C TYR A 41 -2.45 1.36 4.28
N SER A 42 -2.34 2.55 4.89
CA SER A 42 -1.29 2.89 5.86
C SER A 42 -1.88 3.28 7.21
N ASP A 43 -1.71 2.40 8.20
CA ASP A 43 -2.14 2.66 9.58
C ASP A 43 -1.30 3.75 10.25
N ALA A 44 -1.89 4.47 11.21
CA ALA A 44 -1.15 5.41 12.05
C ALA A 44 -0.18 4.69 13.02
N PRO A 45 0.85 5.37 13.55
CA PRO A 45 1.76 4.80 14.54
C PRO A 45 1.04 4.32 15.80
N LYS A 46 1.30 3.08 16.22
CA LYS A 46 0.79 2.53 17.49
C LYS A 46 1.50 3.08 18.73
N ASN A 47 2.70 3.61 18.56
CA ASN A 47 3.54 4.15 19.63
C ASN A 47 4.59 5.13 19.07
N LYS A 48 5.29 5.83 19.98
CA LYS A 48 6.32 6.83 19.62
C LYS A 48 7.45 6.28 18.76
N GLN A 49 7.86 5.03 18.99
CA GLN A 49 8.94 4.37 18.24
C GLN A 49 8.57 4.13 16.77
N ALA A 50 7.28 3.93 16.48
CA ALA A 50 6.81 3.70 15.13
C ALA A 50 6.65 4.98 14.29
N ILE A 51 6.58 6.16 14.91
CA ILE A 51 6.30 7.44 14.22
C ILE A 51 7.24 7.66 13.04
N LYS A 52 8.56 7.53 13.27
CA LYS A 52 9.57 7.77 12.24
C LYS A 52 9.37 6.84 11.03
N HIS A 53 9.30 5.53 11.27
CA HIS A 53 9.21 4.56 10.19
C HIS A 53 7.87 4.57 9.46
N VAL A 54 6.77 4.88 10.15
CA VAL A 54 5.46 5.09 9.50
C VAL A 54 5.51 6.33 8.61
N ALA A 55 6.14 7.42 9.07
CA ALA A 55 6.32 8.62 8.25
C ALA A 55 7.18 8.34 7.01
N GLU A 56 8.26 7.56 7.14
CA GLU A 56 9.09 7.12 6.02
C GLU A 56 8.29 6.28 5.00
N VAL A 57 7.50 5.33 5.48
CA VAL A 57 6.59 4.54 4.64
C VAL A 57 5.59 5.45 3.92
N ARG A 58 4.94 6.37 4.64
CA ARG A 58 3.96 7.31 4.05
C ARG A 58 4.59 8.24 3.02
N ALA A 59 5.81 8.71 3.27
CA ALA A 59 6.55 9.54 2.32
C ALA A 59 6.92 8.77 1.04
N TYR A 60 7.22 7.47 1.14
CA TYR A 60 7.48 6.61 -0.01
C TYR A 60 6.21 6.31 -0.81
N ILE A 61 5.14 5.84 -0.15
CA ILE A 61 3.91 5.41 -0.87
C ILE A 61 3.22 6.55 -1.62
N LYS A 62 3.42 7.81 -1.20
CA LYS A 62 2.95 9.02 -1.91
C LYS A 62 3.58 9.22 -3.30
N LYS A 63 4.70 8.57 -3.56
CA LYS A 63 5.45 8.67 -4.82
C LYS A 63 5.26 7.43 -5.71
N VAL A 64 4.41 6.49 -5.30
CA VAL A 64 4.23 5.23 -6.03
C VAL A 64 3.43 5.47 -7.30
N ASP A 65 3.97 4.94 -8.39
CA ASP A 65 3.46 5.00 -9.75
C ASP A 65 3.64 3.64 -10.46
N GLY A 66 3.37 3.58 -11.76
CA GLY A 66 3.53 2.35 -12.55
C GLY A 66 2.35 1.38 -12.47
N PHE A 67 1.21 1.84 -11.94
CA PHE A 67 -0.07 1.12 -11.92
C PHE A 67 -1.12 1.92 -12.70
N LYS A 68 -2.21 1.27 -13.12
CA LYS A 68 -3.35 1.96 -13.77
C LYS A 68 -3.88 3.09 -12.89
N LYS A 69 -3.95 2.81 -11.59
CA LYS A 69 -4.41 3.73 -10.55
C LYS A 69 -3.79 3.35 -9.21
N VAL A 70 -3.38 4.34 -8.43
CA VAL A 70 -2.92 4.14 -7.05
C VAL A 70 -3.83 4.94 -6.11
N MET A 71 -4.47 4.25 -5.17
CA MET A 71 -5.28 4.86 -4.13
C MET A 71 -4.60 4.69 -2.77
N LEU A 72 -4.40 5.80 -2.07
CA LEU A 72 -3.75 5.81 -0.75
C LEU A 72 -4.80 6.07 0.33
N ILE A 73 -4.86 5.19 1.32
CA ILE A 73 -5.75 5.31 2.47
C ILE A 73 -4.89 5.39 3.74
N GLU A 74 -4.61 6.62 4.17
CA GLU A 74 -3.93 6.88 5.44
C GLU A 74 -4.96 6.92 6.58
N ARG A 75 -4.86 5.98 7.52
CA ARG A 75 -5.75 5.95 8.68
C ARG A 75 -5.23 6.85 9.80
N GLU A 76 -6.16 7.38 10.58
CA GLU A 76 -5.88 8.26 11.73
C GLU A 76 -5.40 7.48 12.96
N LYS A 77 -5.79 6.21 13.09
CA LYS A 77 -5.35 5.29 14.15
C LYS A 77 -4.80 3.99 13.58
N ASN A 78 -4.09 3.22 14.41
CA ASN A 78 -3.65 1.87 14.05
C ASN A 78 -4.83 0.90 14.27
N TYR A 79 -5.31 0.27 13.19
CA TYR A 79 -6.40 -0.71 13.26
C TYR A 79 -5.81 -2.12 13.39
N GLY A 80 -4.62 -2.37 12.86
CA GLY A 80 -4.03 -3.70 12.75
C GLY A 80 -4.66 -4.50 11.60
N LEU A 81 -3.91 -5.49 11.10
CA LEU A 81 -4.29 -6.24 9.90
C LEU A 81 -5.59 -7.04 10.09
N ALA A 82 -5.78 -7.69 11.25
CA ALA A 82 -6.96 -8.50 11.53
C ALA A 82 -8.25 -7.68 11.40
N ASN A 83 -8.31 -6.51 12.05
CA ASN A 83 -9.44 -5.58 11.96
C ASN A 83 -9.57 -4.88 10.60
N SER A 84 -8.61 -5.09 9.69
CA SER A 84 -8.67 -4.56 8.33
C SER A 84 -9.29 -5.52 7.33
N ILE A 85 -9.47 -6.80 7.71
CA ILE A 85 -9.90 -7.88 6.81
C ILE A 85 -11.10 -8.65 7.39
N ILE A 86 -11.16 -8.81 8.70
CA ILE A 86 -12.19 -9.62 9.38
C ILE A 86 -13.35 -8.71 9.83
N ASN A 87 -14.58 -9.13 9.50
CA ASN A 87 -15.84 -8.55 9.97
C ASN A 87 -16.34 -9.27 11.22
#